data_AF-A0A7K8Z4N0-F1
#
_entry.id   AF-A0A7K8Z4N0-F1
#
_cell.length_a   1.000
_cell.length_b   1.000
_cell.length_c   1.000
_cell.angle_alpha   90.00
_cell.angle_beta   90.00
_cell.angle_gamma   90.00
#
_symmetry.space_group_name_H-M   'P 1'
#
loop_
_entity.id
_entity.type
_entity.pdbx_description
1 polymer ?
#
loop_
_entity_poly.entity_id
_entity_poly.type
_entity_poly.pdbx_seq_one_letter_code
_entity_poly.pdbx_strand_id
1 'polypeptide(L)'
;PAPFPAWLAARLDALGLDRAVYGTYIEGLLREEESDEERLEALRAVLAACLEEDLLSDVCREVVEKWSDSQVVDAKEEKEDEVQAIASMMEKQARIVVKPKEVSSQEEKQRKAALLAQYANVTDEEEYPCPVPAEILGSGGQWQLCLAVNPYSPPALFRNTNVEDVLNARKLERELLRDEFQRKKEQDKLQREKDKLAKQERKEKEKKRTQKGERKR
;
A
#
# COMPACT_ATOMS: atom_id res chain seq x y z
N PRO A 1 -6.67 29.28 9.96
CA PRO A 1 -7.09 29.91 8.69
C PRO A 1 -8.60 29.72 8.55
N ALA A 2 -9.34 30.68 7.99
CA ALA A 2 -10.75 30.40 7.69
C ALA A 2 -10.82 29.33 6.60
N PRO A 3 -11.74 28.35 6.69
CA PRO A 3 -11.89 27.34 5.65
C PRO A 3 -12.26 28.04 4.32
N PHE A 4 -11.70 27.57 3.21
CA PHE A 4 -11.96 28.09 1.86
C PHE A 4 -13.43 28.45 1.59
N PRO A 5 -14.44 27.60 1.88
CA PRO A 5 -15.85 27.92 1.66
C PRO A 5 -16.31 29.19 2.39
N ALA A 6 -15.83 29.44 3.62
CA ALA A 6 -16.19 30.63 4.38
C ALA A 6 -15.56 31.90 3.81
N TRP A 7 -14.32 31.80 3.30
CA TRP A 7 -13.66 32.89 2.61
C TRP A 7 -14.36 33.21 1.27
N LEU A 8 -14.69 32.18 0.48
CA LEU A 8 -15.37 32.33 -0.79
C LEU A 8 -16.74 33.01 -0.60
N ALA A 9 -17.51 32.62 0.40
CA ALA A 9 -18.79 33.24 0.72
C ALA A 9 -18.64 34.75 1.03
N ALA A 10 -17.67 35.14 1.86
CA ALA A 10 -17.42 36.55 2.17
C ALA A 10 -16.96 37.35 0.94
N ARG A 11 -16.18 36.71 0.05
CA ARG A 11 -15.72 37.33 -1.19
C ARG A 11 -16.87 37.52 -2.20
N LEU A 12 -17.76 36.54 -2.32
CA LEU A 12 -18.96 36.63 -3.16
C LEU A 12 -19.93 37.70 -2.64
N ASP A 13 -20.14 37.79 -1.32
CA ASP A 13 -20.96 38.82 -0.69
C ASP A 13 -20.38 40.24 -0.97
N ALA A 14 -19.05 40.40 -0.96
CA ALA A 14 -18.39 41.66 -1.31
C ALA A 14 -18.55 42.06 -2.78
N LEU A 15 -18.70 41.07 -3.67
CA LEU A 15 -18.96 41.25 -5.10
C LEU A 15 -20.47 41.41 -5.40
N GLY A 16 -21.34 41.26 -4.39
CA GLY A 16 -22.79 41.30 -4.56
C GLY A 16 -23.39 40.06 -5.24
N LEU A 17 -22.66 38.95 -5.25
CA LEU A 17 -23.09 37.68 -5.83
C LEU A 17 -23.74 36.79 -4.77
N ASP A 18 -24.76 36.02 -5.15
CA ASP A 18 -25.45 35.12 -4.22
C ASP A 18 -24.54 33.96 -3.79
N ARG A 19 -24.13 33.97 -2.51
CA ARG A 19 -23.29 32.92 -1.91
C ARG A 19 -23.88 31.51 -2.04
N ALA A 20 -25.21 31.36 -2.01
CA ALA A 20 -25.85 30.06 -1.98
C ALA A 20 -25.86 29.38 -3.35
N VAL A 21 -25.87 30.18 -4.42
CA VAL A 21 -25.82 29.69 -5.81
C VAL A 21 -24.37 29.55 -6.25
N TYR A 22 -23.58 30.61 -6.13
CA TYR A 22 -22.22 30.65 -6.66
C TYR A 22 -21.22 29.92 -5.76
N GLY A 23 -21.41 29.89 -4.44
CA GLY A 23 -20.47 29.24 -3.52
C GLY A 23 -20.34 27.74 -3.80
N THR A 24 -21.46 27.01 -3.78
CA THR A 24 -21.46 25.56 -4.04
C THR A 24 -21.10 25.22 -5.48
N TYR A 25 -21.49 26.08 -6.44
CA TYR A 25 -21.20 25.85 -7.85
C TYR A 25 -19.70 26.02 -8.15
N ILE A 26 -19.08 27.09 -7.64
CA ILE A 26 -17.64 27.34 -7.79
C ILE A 26 -16.83 26.26 -7.08
N GLU A 27 -17.22 25.83 -5.88
CA GLU A 27 -16.55 24.73 -5.18
C GLU A 27 -16.60 23.40 -5.96
N GLY A 28 -17.75 23.10 -6.57
CA GLY A 28 -17.88 21.93 -7.45
C GLY A 28 -17.00 22.03 -8.68
N LEU A 29 -17.04 23.19 -9.34
CA LEU A 29 -16.24 23.48 -10.53
C LEU A 29 -14.73 23.33 -10.27
N LEU A 30 -14.24 23.90 -9.16
CA LEU A 30 -12.83 23.84 -8.79
C LEU A 30 -12.33 22.43 -8.46
N ARG A 31 -13.25 21.54 -8.05
CA ARG A 31 -12.95 20.14 -7.75
C ARG A 31 -12.90 19.27 -9.00
N GLU A 32 -13.67 19.61 -10.04
CA GLU A 32 -13.74 18.86 -11.29
C GLU A 32 -12.52 19.10 -12.18
N GLU A 33 -12.01 20.33 -12.21
CA GLU A 33 -10.86 20.70 -13.06
C GLU A 33 -9.53 20.23 -12.44
N GLU A 34 -8.64 19.68 -13.28
CA GLU A 34 -7.36 19.08 -12.83
C GLU A 34 -6.24 20.12 -12.74
N SER A 35 -6.20 21.10 -13.66
CA SER A 35 -5.20 22.16 -13.71
C SER A 35 -5.70 23.52 -13.21
N ASP A 36 -4.81 24.32 -12.64
CA ASP A 36 -5.09 25.72 -12.27
C ASP A 36 -5.47 26.56 -13.49
N GLU A 37 -4.93 26.25 -14.67
CA GLU A 37 -5.26 26.95 -15.92
C GLU A 37 -6.69 26.67 -16.37
N GLU A 38 -7.16 25.42 -16.22
CA GLU A 38 -8.53 25.01 -16.53
C GLU A 38 -9.52 25.61 -15.53
N ARG A 39 -9.17 25.61 -14.23
CA ARG A 39 -9.92 26.29 -13.16
C ARG A 39 -10.12 27.78 -13.47
N LEU A 40 -9.08 28.45 -13.94
CA LEU A 40 -9.15 29.86 -14.31
C LEU A 40 -10.10 30.10 -15.49
N GLU A 41 -10.02 29.29 -16.53
CA GLU A 41 -10.88 29.43 -17.71
C GLU A 41 -12.35 29.14 -17.38
N ALA A 42 -12.60 28.08 -16.61
CA ALA A 42 -13.93 27.73 -16.14
C ALA A 42 -14.54 28.83 -15.26
N LEU A 43 -13.77 29.37 -14.32
CA LEU A 43 -14.21 30.50 -13.48
C LEU A 43 -14.49 31.76 -14.32
N ARG A 44 -13.64 32.05 -15.31
CA ARG A 44 -13.85 33.16 -16.24
C ARG A 44 -15.16 33.00 -16.99
N ALA A 45 -15.45 31.82 -17.53
CA ALA A 45 -16.69 31.55 -18.25
C ALA A 45 -17.94 31.81 -17.38
N VAL A 46 -17.89 31.45 -16.10
CA VAL A 46 -19.01 31.60 -15.15
C VAL A 46 -19.18 33.04 -14.69
N LEU A 47 -18.07 33.71 -14.37
CA LEU A 47 -18.09 35.05 -13.76
C LEU A 47 -18.04 36.19 -14.78
N ALA A 48 -17.70 35.93 -16.05
CA ALA A 48 -17.66 36.94 -17.12
C ALA A 48 -19.00 37.63 -17.38
N ALA A 49 -20.12 36.94 -17.12
CA ALA A 49 -21.44 37.55 -17.22
C ALA A 49 -21.77 38.51 -16.05
N CYS A 50 -21.01 38.41 -14.95
CA CYS A 50 -21.32 39.08 -13.69
C CYS A 50 -20.32 40.19 -13.32
N LEU A 51 -19.07 40.10 -13.80
CA LEU A 51 -17.97 41.00 -13.45
C LEU A 51 -17.34 41.60 -14.71
N GLU A 52 -16.77 42.80 -14.56
CA GLU A 52 -15.96 43.45 -15.60
C GLU A 52 -14.63 42.72 -15.80
N GLU A 53 -14.07 42.75 -17.01
CA GLU A 53 -12.91 41.95 -17.43
C GLU A 53 -11.65 42.20 -16.56
N ASP A 54 -11.43 43.44 -16.12
CA ASP A 54 -10.30 43.83 -15.26
C ASP A 54 -10.41 43.21 -13.86
N LEU A 55 -11.61 43.25 -13.25
CA LEU A 55 -11.86 42.66 -11.92
C LEU A 55 -11.96 41.13 -11.99
N LEU A 56 -12.50 40.60 -13.08
CA LEU A 56 -12.69 39.18 -13.33
C LEU A 56 -11.37 38.42 -13.25
N SER A 57 -10.35 38.88 -13.98
CA SER A 57 -9.05 38.21 -14.04
C SER A 57 -8.39 38.12 -12.65
N ASP A 58 -8.49 39.18 -11.86
CA ASP A 58 -7.93 39.23 -10.51
C ASP A 58 -8.71 38.39 -9.51
N VAL A 59 -10.04 38.40 -9.57
CA VAL A 59 -10.89 37.54 -8.73
C VAL A 59 -10.66 36.07 -9.04
N CYS A 60 -10.61 35.68 -10.32
CA CYS A 60 -10.35 34.29 -10.73
C CYS A 60 -8.99 33.80 -10.21
N ARG A 61 -7.95 34.64 -10.33
CA ARG A 61 -6.60 34.34 -9.83
C ARG A 61 -6.59 34.12 -8.32
N GLU A 62 -7.20 35.03 -7.57
CA GLU A 62 -7.24 34.98 -6.11
C GLU A 62 -8.02 33.75 -5.61
N VAL A 63 -9.13 33.40 -6.28
CA VAL A 63 -9.91 32.21 -5.94
C VAL A 63 -9.10 30.94 -6.13
N VAL A 64 -8.37 30.81 -7.24
CA VAL A 64 -7.52 29.64 -7.50
C VAL A 64 -6.34 29.57 -6.53
N GLU A 65 -5.70 30.71 -6.21
CA GLU A 65 -4.63 30.76 -5.22
C GLU A 65 -5.12 30.30 -3.84
N LYS A 66 -6.28 30.81 -3.39
CA LYS A 66 -6.88 30.41 -2.10
C LYS A 66 -7.36 28.97 -2.07
N TRP A 67 -7.79 28.44 -3.21
CA TRP A 67 -8.14 27.03 -3.35
C TRP A 67 -6.90 26.14 -3.19
N SER A 68 -5.82 26.47 -3.92
CA SER A 68 -4.55 25.74 -3.84
C SER A 68 -3.93 25.82 -2.45
N ASP A 69 -3.99 26.97 -1.78
CA ASP A 69 -3.57 27.13 -0.38
C ASP A 69 -4.38 26.20 0.56
N SER A 70 -5.70 26.12 0.38
CA SER A 70 -6.56 25.26 1.21
C SER A 70 -6.23 23.78 1.02
N GLN A 71 -6.00 23.35 -0.23
CA GLN A 71 -5.63 21.98 -0.55
C GLN A 71 -4.28 21.58 0.04
N VAL A 72 -3.32 22.52 0.11
CA VAL A 72 -2.01 22.28 0.73
C VAL A 72 -2.13 22.19 2.25
N VAL A 73 -3.04 22.95 2.87
CA VAL A 73 -3.31 22.89 4.32
C VAL A 73 -4.00 21.57 4.67
N ASP A 74 -5.04 21.17 3.94
CA ASP A 74 -5.73 19.89 4.14
C ASP A 74 -4.76 18.71 3.95
N ALA A 75 -3.93 18.73 2.90
CA ALA A 75 -2.92 17.69 2.67
C ALA A 75 -1.77 17.67 3.71
N LYS A 76 -1.57 18.75 4.48
CA LYS A 76 -0.62 18.78 5.61
C LYS A 76 -1.26 18.25 6.88
N GLU A 77 -2.49 18.67 7.18
CA GLU A 77 -3.25 18.16 8.34
C GLU A 77 -3.47 16.64 8.23
N GLU A 78 -3.87 16.13 7.05
CA GLU A 78 -4.01 14.67 6.84
C GLU A 78 -2.70 13.90 7.07
N LYS A 79 -1.56 14.44 6.60
CA LYS A 79 -0.25 13.82 6.81
C LYS A 79 0.17 13.83 8.28
N GLU A 80 -0.14 14.89 9.02
CA GLU A 80 0.15 14.96 10.47
C GLU A 80 -0.70 13.95 11.25
N ASP A 81 -1.98 13.80 10.91
CA ASP A 81 -2.88 12.81 11.50
C ASP A 81 -2.45 11.36 11.18
N GLU A 82 -2.03 11.08 9.94
CA GLU A 82 -1.48 9.78 9.54
C GLU A 82 -0.20 9.44 10.32
N VAL A 83 0.72 10.39 10.44
CA VAL A 83 1.97 10.21 11.21
C VAL A 83 1.65 9.97 12.69
N GLN A 84 0.67 10.67 13.25
CA GLN A 84 0.23 10.49 14.63
C GLN A 84 -0.44 9.12 14.84
N ALA A 85 -1.22 8.63 13.87
CA ALA A 85 -1.81 7.30 13.91
C ALA A 85 -0.74 6.20 13.85
N ILE A 86 0.28 6.34 12.99
CA ILE A 86 1.42 5.42 12.91
C ILE A 86 2.19 5.42 14.24
N ALA A 87 2.47 6.60 14.82
CA ALA A 87 3.12 6.70 16.12
C ALA A 87 2.32 5.99 17.23
N SER A 88 0.99 6.18 17.25
CA SER A 88 0.10 5.49 18.21
C SER A 88 0.11 3.96 18.01
N MET A 89 0.16 3.48 16.77
CA MET A 89 0.26 2.06 16.47
C MET A 89 1.60 1.47 16.91
N MET A 90 2.71 2.17 16.63
CA MET A 90 4.05 1.77 17.07
C MET A 90 4.14 1.69 18.60
N GLU A 91 3.59 2.66 19.33
CA GLU A 91 3.55 2.64 20.79
C GLU A 91 2.78 1.43 21.34
N LYS A 92 1.63 1.09 20.74
CA LYS A 92 0.83 -0.09 21.10
C LYS A 92 1.59 -1.40 20.84
N GLN A 93 2.36 -1.48 19.75
CA GLN A 93 3.18 -2.65 19.43
C GLN A 93 4.42 -2.76 20.34
N ALA A 94 5.06 -1.64 20.68
CA ALA A 94 6.20 -1.58 21.59
C ALA A 94 5.84 -1.98 23.03
N ARG A 95 4.58 -1.80 23.44
CA ARG A 95 4.10 -2.20 24.78
C ARG A 95 3.82 -3.71 24.94
N ILE A 96 3.73 -4.47 23.84
CA ILE A 96 3.32 -5.89 23.83
C ILE A 96 4.51 -6.88 23.73
N VAL A 97 5.73 -6.39 23.44
CA VAL A 97 6.96 -7.20 23.35
C VAL A 97 7.99 -6.47 24.22
N VAL A 98 8.31 -6.88 25.45
CA VAL A 98 9.20 -8.01 25.78
C VAL A 98 8.89 -8.43 27.23
N LYS A 99 8.28 -9.60 27.45
CA LYS A 99 8.69 -10.40 28.60
C LYS A 99 9.98 -11.10 28.15
N PRO A 100 11.14 -10.88 28.79
CA PRO A 100 12.34 -11.61 28.42
C PRO A 100 12.05 -13.09 28.62
N LYS A 101 11.98 -13.84 27.52
CA LYS A 101 11.85 -15.29 27.54
C LYS A 101 13.22 -15.82 27.98
N GLU A 102 13.30 -16.30 29.21
CA GLU A 102 14.48 -17.00 29.71
C GLU A 102 14.80 -18.15 28.75
N VAL A 103 15.97 -18.07 28.11
CA VAL A 103 16.46 -19.05 27.15
C VAL A 103 16.87 -20.32 27.91
N SER A 104 15.89 -21.14 28.28
CA SER A 104 16.10 -22.53 28.68
C SER A 104 16.21 -23.38 27.42
N SER A 105 17.34 -23.28 26.74
CA SER A 105 17.87 -24.40 25.98
C SER A 105 19.38 -24.23 25.88
N GLN A 106 20.08 -25.01 26.71
CA GLN A 106 21.53 -25.17 26.64
C GLN A 106 22.01 -25.56 25.23
N GLU A 107 21.14 -26.23 24.46
CA GLU A 107 21.41 -26.65 23.08
C GLU A 107 21.57 -25.46 22.12
N GLU A 108 20.78 -24.38 22.27
CA GLU A 108 20.92 -23.18 21.43
C GLU A 108 22.21 -22.43 21.71
N LYS A 109 22.65 -22.40 22.98
CA LYS A 109 23.94 -21.81 23.36
C LYS A 109 25.10 -22.63 22.79
N GLN A 110 25.00 -23.95 22.82
CA GLN A 110 26.00 -24.85 22.23
C GLN A 110 26.07 -24.69 20.70
N ARG A 111 24.94 -24.56 20.02
CA ARG A 111 24.91 -24.28 18.56
C ARG A 111 25.55 -22.93 18.23
N LYS A 112 25.24 -21.87 18.97
CA LYS A 112 25.87 -20.55 18.78
C LYS A 112 27.38 -20.59 19.03
N ALA A 113 27.82 -21.31 20.06
CA ALA A 113 29.24 -21.45 20.38
C ALA A 113 30.00 -22.26 19.31
N ALA A 114 29.42 -23.35 18.80
CA ALA A 114 30.01 -24.12 17.71
C ALA A 114 30.16 -23.30 16.42
N LEU A 115 29.17 -22.44 16.13
CA LEU A 115 29.20 -21.55 14.98
C LEU A 115 30.28 -20.47 15.14
N LEU A 116 30.43 -19.88 16.33
CA LEU A 116 31.52 -18.95 16.64
C LEU A 116 32.91 -19.61 16.53
N ALA A 117 33.06 -20.85 16.96
CA ALA A 117 34.32 -21.58 16.87
C ALA A 117 34.77 -21.82 15.42
N GLN A 118 33.83 -21.98 14.47
CA GLN A 118 34.18 -22.09 13.05
C GLN A 118 34.86 -20.83 12.51
N TYR A 119 34.58 -19.66 13.09
CA TYR A 119 35.21 -18.39 12.70
C TYR A 119 36.49 -18.07 13.49
N ALA A 120 36.83 -18.85 14.52
CA ALA A 120 38.00 -18.60 15.36
C ALA A 120 39.34 -19.04 14.72
N ASN A 121 39.30 -19.82 13.64
CA ASN A 121 40.51 -20.35 12.98
C ASN A 121 41.02 -19.46 11.82
N VAL A 122 40.64 -18.18 11.76
CA VAL A 122 41.08 -17.25 10.68
C VAL A 122 41.87 -16.08 11.29
N THR A 123 43.03 -16.40 11.85
CA THR A 123 44.15 -15.51 12.22
C THR A 123 45.28 -16.47 12.62
N ASP A 124 46.52 -16.43 12.15
CA ASP A 124 47.38 -15.38 11.63
C ASP A 124 48.60 -16.09 11.02
N GLU A 125 48.70 -16.20 9.69
CA GLU A 125 49.97 -16.56 9.03
C GLU A 125 50.18 -15.63 7.83
N GLU A 126 51.10 -14.69 8.02
CA GLU A 126 51.63 -13.80 6.99
C GLU A 126 52.33 -14.60 5.88
N GLU A 127 51.90 -14.46 4.62
CA GLU A 127 52.77 -14.69 3.46
C GLU A 127 52.41 -13.72 2.33
N TYR A 128 53.22 -12.66 2.18
CA TYR A 128 53.23 -11.79 1.01
C TYR A 128 54.01 -12.44 -0.13
N PRO A 129 53.44 -12.51 -1.35
CA PRO A 129 54.27 -12.21 -2.53
C PRO A 129 53.72 -11.05 -3.36
N CYS A 130 54.63 -10.11 -3.63
CA CYS A 130 54.51 -8.94 -4.49
C CYS A 130 54.29 -9.28 -6.00
N PRO A 131 53.99 -8.28 -6.85
CA PRO A 131 53.25 -8.37 -8.12
C PRO A 131 54.14 -8.57 -9.36
N VAL A 132 53.56 -9.01 -10.48
CA VAL A 132 54.13 -8.85 -11.83
C VAL A 132 53.04 -8.68 -12.89
N PRO A 133 53.31 -7.92 -13.98
CA PRO A 133 52.33 -7.17 -14.74
C PRO A 133 51.89 -7.85 -16.05
N ALA A 134 50.84 -7.26 -16.62
CA ALA A 134 50.27 -7.56 -17.93
C ALA A 134 51.32 -7.65 -19.04
N GLU A 135 51.29 -8.75 -19.80
CA GLU A 135 51.34 -8.81 -21.26
C GLU A 135 51.41 -10.29 -21.67
N ILE A 136 50.37 -10.81 -22.32
CA ILE A 136 50.41 -11.77 -23.44
C ILE A 136 49.00 -11.84 -24.03
N LEU A 137 48.88 -11.25 -25.22
CA LEU A 137 47.80 -11.45 -26.16
C LEU A 137 47.64 -12.94 -26.52
N GLY A 138 46.41 -13.34 -26.85
CA GLY A 138 46.22 -14.22 -28.00
C GLY A 138 45.24 -15.36 -27.82
N SER A 139 44.19 -15.31 -28.64
CA SER A 139 43.51 -16.45 -29.25
C SER A 139 42.67 -17.37 -28.34
N GLY A 140 41.35 -17.23 -28.51
CA GLY A 140 40.47 -18.37 -28.75
C GLY A 140 40.31 -19.40 -27.64
N GLY A 141 39.18 -19.33 -26.94
CA GLY A 141 38.65 -20.50 -26.24
C GLY A 141 38.02 -20.18 -24.89
N GLN A 142 36.70 -20.38 -24.84
CA GLN A 142 35.98 -20.89 -23.67
C GLN A 142 36.18 -20.09 -22.37
N TRP A 143 35.21 -19.22 -22.09
CA TRP A 143 35.02 -18.61 -20.76
C TRP A 143 34.58 -19.68 -19.77
N GLN A 144 35.51 -20.54 -19.35
CA GLN A 144 35.42 -21.25 -18.09
C GLN A 144 36.16 -20.40 -17.06
N LEU A 145 35.47 -19.36 -16.57
CA LEU A 145 35.95 -18.65 -15.40
C LEU A 145 35.45 -19.39 -14.17
N CYS A 146 36.32 -20.27 -13.69
CA CYS A 146 36.35 -20.75 -12.33
C CYS A 146 36.05 -19.59 -11.37
N LEU A 147 35.23 -19.90 -10.36
CA LEU A 147 35.01 -19.11 -9.16
C LEU A 147 36.35 -18.80 -8.48
N ALA A 148 37.06 -17.80 -8.97
CA ALA A 148 38.08 -17.10 -8.22
C ALA A 148 37.31 -16.23 -7.22
N VAL A 149 37.13 -16.76 -6.02
CA VAL A 149 36.78 -15.97 -4.83
C VAL A 149 37.81 -14.85 -4.78
N ASN A 150 37.39 -13.67 -5.20
CA ASN A 150 38.15 -12.45 -5.00
C ASN A 150 38.14 -12.19 -3.48
N PRO A 151 39.29 -12.26 -2.78
CA PRO A 151 39.34 -12.00 -1.34
C PRO A 151 39.04 -10.54 -0.99
N TYR A 152 38.92 -9.65 -2.00
CA TYR A 152 38.51 -8.25 -1.84
C TYR A 152 37.05 -7.98 -2.22
N SER A 153 36.25 -9.00 -2.55
CA SER A 153 34.81 -8.79 -2.72
C SER A 153 34.12 -8.95 -1.36
N PRO A 154 33.53 -7.89 -0.78
CA PRO A 154 32.68 -8.07 0.39
C PRO A 154 31.58 -9.08 0.07
N PRO A 155 31.16 -9.93 1.03
CA PRO A 155 30.06 -10.88 0.84
C PRO A 155 28.89 -10.10 0.28
N ALA A 156 28.45 -10.47 -0.93
CA ALA A 156 27.55 -9.69 -1.75
C ALA A 156 26.45 -9.05 -0.88
N LEU A 157 26.59 -7.74 -0.65
CA LEU A 157 25.61 -6.93 0.06
C LEU A 157 24.27 -7.21 -0.63
N PHE A 158 23.40 -7.90 0.11
CA PHE A 158 22.09 -8.43 -0.25
C PHE A 158 21.70 -8.33 -1.73
N ARG A 159 21.53 -9.49 -2.38
CA ARG A 159 21.04 -9.53 -3.77
C ARG A 159 19.73 -8.74 -3.88
N ASN A 160 19.65 -7.86 -4.88
CA ASN A 160 18.43 -7.11 -5.17
C ASN A 160 17.31 -8.09 -5.58
N THR A 161 16.29 -8.24 -4.73
CA THR A 161 15.15 -9.14 -4.98
C THR A 161 13.98 -8.44 -5.66
N ASN A 162 14.06 -7.13 -5.91
CA ASN A 162 12.92 -6.34 -6.40
C ASN A 162 12.27 -6.95 -7.65
N VAL A 163 13.07 -7.46 -8.59
CA VAL A 163 12.56 -8.11 -9.81
C VAL A 163 11.88 -9.45 -9.48
N GLU A 164 12.46 -10.23 -8.58
CA GLU A 164 11.92 -11.51 -8.13
C GLU A 164 10.61 -11.30 -7.34
N ASP A 165 10.56 -10.29 -6.48
CA ASP A 165 9.40 -9.93 -5.66
C ASP A 165 8.22 -9.47 -6.53
N VAL A 166 8.47 -8.65 -7.56
CA VAL A 166 7.44 -8.23 -8.52
C VAL A 166 6.89 -9.43 -9.31
N LEU A 167 7.76 -10.34 -9.75
CA LEU A 167 7.34 -11.55 -10.47
C LEU A 167 6.52 -12.49 -9.57
N ASN A 168 6.94 -12.64 -8.31
CA ASN A 168 6.25 -13.45 -7.31
C ASN A 168 4.89 -12.85 -6.94
N ALA A 169 4.79 -11.53 -6.75
CA ALA A 169 3.53 -10.85 -6.49
C ALA A 169 2.52 -11.07 -7.63
N ARG A 170 2.95 -10.88 -8.89
CA ARG A 170 2.11 -11.14 -10.07
C ARG A 170 1.74 -12.61 -10.24
N LYS A 171 2.56 -13.54 -9.76
CA LYS A 171 2.26 -14.98 -9.75
C LYS A 171 1.21 -15.30 -8.68
N LEU A 172 1.38 -14.79 -7.46
CA LEU A 172 0.43 -14.95 -6.37
C LEU A 172 -0.95 -14.39 -6.71
N GLU A 173 -1.02 -13.20 -7.33
CA GLU A 173 -2.29 -12.62 -7.77
C GLU A 173 -3.04 -13.54 -8.76
N ARG A 174 -2.30 -14.16 -9.70
CA ARG A 174 -2.89 -15.12 -10.64
C ARG A 174 -3.35 -16.41 -9.97
N GLU A 175 -2.64 -16.87 -8.95
CA GLU A 175 -3.01 -18.06 -8.17
C GLU A 175 -4.25 -17.77 -7.30
N LEU A 176 -4.29 -16.62 -6.62
CA LEU A 176 -5.44 -16.16 -5.84
C LEU A 176 -6.71 -16.10 -6.69
N LEU A 177 -6.65 -15.52 -7.90
CA LEU A 177 -7.81 -15.47 -8.79
C LEU A 177 -8.31 -16.87 -9.21
N ARG A 178 -7.40 -17.84 -9.37
CA ARG A 178 -7.76 -19.23 -9.67
C ARG A 178 -8.41 -19.91 -8.48
N ASP A 179 -7.86 -19.71 -7.29
CA ASP A 179 -8.37 -20.28 -6.04
C ASP A 179 -9.72 -19.67 -5.68
N GLU A 180 -9.91 -18.36 -5.85
CA GLU A 180 -11.20 -17.69 -5.63
C GLU A 180 -12.29 -18.23 -6.56
N PHE A 181 -11.95 -18.45 -7.84
CA PHE A 181 -12.89 -19.05 -8.79
C PHE A 181 -13.27 -20.49 -8.39
N GLN A 182 -12.28 -21.30 -8.00
CA GLN A 182 -12.52 -22.67 -7.52
C GLN A 182 -13.34 -22.67 -6.23
N ARG A 183 -13.01 -21.81 -5.27
CA ARG A 183 -13.74 -21.67 -4.01
C ARG A 183 -15.18 -21.23 -4.24
N LYS A 184 -15.44 -20.31 -5.17
CA LYS A 184 -16.80 -19.91 -5.56
C LYS A 184 -17.58 -21.08 -6.15
N LYS A 185 -16.94 -21.86 -7.04
CA LYS A 185 -17.54 -23.09 -7.61
C LYS A 185 -17.84 -24.14 -6.54
N GLU A 186 -16.97 -24.30 -5.56
CA GLU A 186 -17.17 -25.21 -4.43
C GLU A 186 -18.27 -24.74 -3.49
N GLN A 187 -18.34 -23.43 -3.19
CA GLN A 187 -19.44 -22.85 -2.41
C GLN A 187 -20.78 -23.05 -3.10
N ASP A 188 -20.87 -22.81 -4.41
CA ASP A 188 -22.08 -23.08 -5.19
C ASP A 188 -22.49 -24.56 -5.14
N LYS A 189 -21.51 -25.47 -5.18
CA LYS A 189 -21.76 -26.91 -5.05
C LYS A 189 -22.26 -27.27 -3.65
N LEU A 190 -21.61 -26.79 -2.60
CA LEU A 190 -22.01 -27.00 -1.21
C LEU A 190 -23.39 -26.43 -0.92
N GLN A 191 -23.73 -25.27 -1.48
CA GLN A 191 -25.06 -24.68 -1.33
C GLN A 191 -26.14 -25.56 -1.96
N ARG A 192 -25.89 -26.10 -3.17
CA ARG A 192 -26.81 -27.06 -3.82
C ARG A 192 -26.98 -28.34 -3.00
N GLU A 193 -25.91 -28.86 -2.40
CA GLU A 193 -25.97 -30.05 -1.54
C GLU A 193 -26.72 -29.77 -0.24
N LYS A 194 -26.49 -28.62 0.38
CA LYS A 194 -27.21 -28.14 1.57
C LYS A 194 -28.71 -28.03 1.31
N ASP A 195 -29.11 -27.47 0.16
CA ASP A 195 -30.51 -27.36 -0.22
C ASP A 195 -31.16 -28.73 -0.48
N LYS A 196 -30.42 -29.68 -1.07
CA LYS A 196 -30.88 -31.06 -1.27
C LYS A 196 -31.09 -31.77 0.07
N LEU A 197 -30.14 -31.67 1.00
CA LEU A 197 -30.23 -32.25 2.33
C LEU A 197 -31.38 -31.64 3.12
N ALA A 198 -31.53 -30.31 3.10
CA ALA A 198 -32.65 -29.63 3.77
C ALA A 198 -34.02 -30.10 3.24
N LYS A 199 -34.14 -30.35 1.92
CA LYS A 199 -35.36 -30.93 1.34
C LYS A 199 -35.61 -32.37 1.81
N GLN A 200 -34.56 -33.20 1.89
CA GLN A 200 -34.67 -34.56 2.40
C GLN A 200 -35.04 -34.57 3.90
N GLU A 201 -34.40 -33.74 4.70
CA GLU A 201 -34.67 -33.62 6.14
C GLU A 201 -36.10 -33.16 6.41
N ARG A 202 -36.64 -32.21 5.62
CA ARG A 202 -38.06 -31.81 5.70
C ARG A 202 -38.99 -32.98 5.40
N LYS A 203 -38.72 -33.74 4.33
CA LYS A 203 -39.50 -34.94 3.98
C LYS A 203 -39.44 -36.01 5.07
N GLU A 204 -38.28 -36.22 5.68
CA GLU A 204 -38.12 -37.19 6.78
C GLU A 204 -38.79 -36.73 8.08
N LYS A 205 -38.69 -35.45 8.44
CA LYS A 205 -39.40 -34.88 9.59
C LYS A 205 -40.90 -35.02 9.43
N GLU A 206 -41.42 -34.79 8.23
CA GLU A 206 -42.83 -34.98 7.92
C GLU A 206 -43.26 -36.45 8.01
N LYS A 207 -42.48 -37.38 7.42
CA LYS A 207 -42.72 -38.84 7.57
C LYS A 207 -42.68 -39.30 9.03
N LYS A 208 -41.73 -38.81 9.83
CA LYS A 208 -41.65 -39.10 11.28
C LYS A 208 -42.84 -38.55 12.05
N ARG A 209 -43.39 -37.39 11.64
CA ARG A 209 -44.57 -36.78 12.24
C ARG A 209 -45.85 -37.57 11.95
N THR A 210 -46.02 -38.08 10.73
CA THR A 210 -47.22 -38.88 10.36
C THR A 210 -47.18 -40.28 10.96
N GLN A 211 -46.01 -40.94 10.99
CA GLN A 211 -45.86 -42.29 11.56
C GLN A 211 -46.07 -42.35 13.08
N LYS A 212 -45.74 -41.27 13.81
CA LYS A 212 -46.06 -41.16 15.26
C LYS A 212 -47.57 -41.00 15.54
N GLY A 213 -48.35 -40.56 14.56
CA GLY A 213 -49.81 -40.40 14.68
C GLY A 213 -50.57 -41.72 14.60
N GLU A 214 -50.13 -42.66 13.76
CA GLU A 214 -50.73 -44.00 13.63
C GLU A 214 -50.40 -44.91 14.82
N ARG A 215 -49.18 -44.84 15.39
CA ARG A 215 -48.80 -45.66 16.54
C ARG A 215 -49.51 -45.28 17.86
N LYS A 216 -50.23 -44.15 17.86
CA LYS A 216 -50.93 -43.60 19.04
C LYS A 216 -52.45 -43.77 18.96
N ARG A 217 -52.98 -44.32 17.86
CA ARG A 217 -54.39 -44.70 17.71
C ARG A 217 -54.56 -46.19 17.93
#